data_AF-A0A1I3JD87-F1
#
_entry.id   AF-A0A1I3JD87-F1
#
_cell.length_a   1.000
_cell.length_b   1.000
_cell.length_c   1.000
_cell.angle_alpha   90.00
_cell.angle_beta   90.00
_cell.angle_gamma   90.00
#
_symmetry.space_group_name_H-M   'P 1'
#
loop_
_entity.id
_entity.type
_entity.pdbx_description
1 polymer ?
#
loop_
_entity_poly.entity_id
_entity_poly.type
_entity_poly.pdbx_seq_one_letter_code
_entity_poly.pdbx_strand_id
1 'polypeptide(L)'
;MYTILGIERDASGILIDVKHAPKPVTNQGTLYPVQLIPPNWNLQNAVELHGKHLYDALIKAHRGVQEAFDQLTNSAEASHQLYLKFGNPLADQQYWETLHNNCQFLSLSLQPEIQIGRLTDNTNGIGVDNRAVYPHEFCIMAYLSALRLPAQQEWDNLLAAAHHAIKGGINVKLVVRVGEPGLLQAIQQQKIADGLNFLEIAAIPVLPVDAIKDLENHKPQILHLFCHGSATASQKYLSFGTIANWLDHANGQPASSKPLTLTDAHLKSPGLWLIVLNCCEGARAPAGACSLAYDLVSKQEVPAVIGSLEELGQPQANSLSGRLYTEVIDELTDWLQQGQAELRLMWPKLMARIRHQLEQELASAQIPSTDDRTWSIPVLYVRWTDFVVQREDVITPEMLSKLIEVSNLLKANPAMPAGVKTTIIATILQDVPQEYWPDLHGNLPGPESAAELNDDNTLPNMLSQ
;
A
#
# COMPACT_ATOMS: atom_id res chain seq x y z
N MET A 1 -9.25 17.52 -2.19
CA MET A 1 -9.23 18.24 -0.88
C MET A 1 -9.15 17.23 0.26
N TYR A 2 -8.63 17.61 1.44
CA TYR A 2 -8.59 16.71 2.59
C TYR A 2 -9.03 17.39 3.89
N THR A 3 -9.57 16.59 4.81
CA THR A 3 -9.94 16.96 6.19
C THR A 3 -9.19 16.01 7.13
N ILE A 4 -8.69 16.51 8.24
CA ILE A 4 -8.07 15.68 9.29
C ILE A 4 -8.76 15.93 10.62
N LEU A 5 -9.29 14.84 11.16
CA LEU A 5 -9.77 14.79 12.53
C LEU A 5 -8.66 14.24 13.42
N GLY A 6 -8.27 15.01 14.44
CA GLY A 6 -7.40 14.51 15.50
C GLY A 6 -8.24 13.80 16.56
N ILE A 7 -7.78 12.63 16.97
CA ILE A 7 -8.46 11.79 17.94
C ILE A 7 -7.46 11.43 19.03
N GLU A 8 -7.60 12.10 20.15
CA GLU A 8 -6.74 11.99 21.31
C GLU A 8 -7.49 11.30 22.46
N ARG A 9 -6.80 11.04 23.56
CA ARG A 9 -7.43 10.49 24.76
C ARG A 9 -6.73 11.04 25.99
N ASP A 10 -7.53 11.36 26.99
CA ASP A 10 -7.05 11.69 28.33
C ASP A 10 -7.68 10.76 29.38
N ALA A 11 -7.55 11.14 30.66
CA ALA A 11 -8.15 10.39 31.76
C ALA A 11 -9.69 10.37 31.73
N SER A 12 -10.32 11.33 31.04
CA SER A 12 -11.78 11.52 30.98
C SER A 12 -12.43 10.80 29.80
N GLY A 13 -11.68 10.48 28.73
CA GLY A 13 -12.22 9.77 27.59
C GLY A 13 -11.51 10.12 26.28
N ILE A 14 -12.19 9.87 25.17
CA ILE A 14 -11.71 10.23 23.83
C ILE A 14 -11.98 11.72 23.62
N LEU A 15 -10.98 12.43 23.11
CA LEU A 15 -11.07 13.83 22.72
C LEU A 15 -10.96 13.92 21.20
N ILE A 16 -11.70 14.84 20.58
CA ILE A 16 -11.61 15.10 19.14
C ILE A 16 -11.32 16.56 18.87
N ASP A 17 -10.61 16.83 17.78
CA ASP A 17 -10.51 18.15 17.17
C ASP A 17 -10.47 18.06 15.64
N VAL A 18 -10.60 19.22 14.99
CA VAL A 18 -10.28 19.35 13.56
C VAL A 18 -8.86 19.90 13.47
N LYS A 19 -7.91 19.09 13.01
CA LYS A 19 -6.52 19.55 12.76
C LYS A 19 -6.44 20.34 11.46
N HIS A 20 -7.19 19.93 10.44
CA HIS A 20 -7.24 20.59 9.14
C HIS A 20 -8.61 20.40 8.48
N ALA A 21 -9.08 21.44 7.82
CA ALA A 21 -10.24 21.40 6.93
C ALA A 21 -9.95 22.28 5.70
N PRO A 22 -10.55 21.98 4.53
CA PRO A 22 -10.33 22.76 3.31
C PRO A 22 -10.73 24.22 3.45
N LYS A 23 -11.79 24.50 4.24
CA LYS A 23 -12.19 25.85 4.64
C LYS A 23 -12.17 25.93 6.17
N PRO A 24 -11.85 27.10 6.75
CA PRO A 24 -11.86 27.29 8.19
C PRO A 24 -13.18 26.84 8.82
N VAL A 25 -13.09 26.16 9.97
CA VAL A 25 -14.22 25.70 10.75
C VAL A 25 -14.17 26.21 12.19
N THR A 26 -15.32 26.24 12.84
CA THR A 26 -15.46 26.70 14.22
C THR A 26 -14.65 25.83 15.18
N ASN A 27 -13.86 26.48 16.05
CA ASN A 27 -13.04 25.82 17.08
C ASN A 27 -12.00 24.83 16.53
N GLN A 28 -11.49 25.05 15.31
CA GLN A 28 -10.40 24.25 14.76
C GLN A 28 -9.20 24.19 15.73
N GLY A 29 -8.64 23.00 15.93
CA GLY A 29 -7.54 22.74 16.87
C GLY A 29 -7.91 22.72 18.36
N THR A 30 -9.20 22.87 18.71
CA THR A 30 -9.67 22.77 20.10
C THR A 30 -10.19 21.37 20.38
N LEU A 31 -9.73 20.75 21.46
CA LEU A 31 -10.14 19.40 21.86
C LEU A 31 -11.49 19.40 22.58
N TYR A 32 -12.40 18.51 22.16
CA TYR A 32 -13.70 18.29 22.78
C TYR A 32 -13.89 16.83 23.19
N PRO A 33 -14.44 16.56 24.38
CA PRO A 33 -14.71 15.19 24.81
C PRO A 33 -15.85 14.57 24.01
N VAL A 34 -15.67 13.30 23.65
CA VAL A 34 -16.66 12.50 22.93
C VAL A 34 -16.90 11.20 23.68
N GLN A 35 -18.16 10.87 23.86
CA GLN A 35 -18.58 9.57 24.38
C GLN A 35 -18.83 8.63 23.21
N LEU A 36 -17.95 7.65 23.04
CA LEU A 36 -18.13 6.57 22.06
C LEU A 36 -18.70 5.34 22.75
N ILE A 37 -19.62 4.69 22.07
CA ILE A 37 -20.27 3.47 22.54
C ILE A 37 -19.67 2.30 21.74
N PRO A 38 -19.17 1.24 22.41
CA PRO A 38 -18.72 0.04 21.71
C PRO A 38 -19.83 -0.54 20.83
N PRO A 39 -19.51 -1.07 19.64
CA PRO A 39 -20.51 -1.65 18.77
C PRO A 39 -21.15 -2.90 19.40
N ASN A 40 -22.44 -3.09 19.16
CA ASN A 40 -23.15 -4.34 19.46
C ASN A 40 -23.49 -5.05 18.15
N TRP A 41 -22.60 -5.93 17.71
CA TRP A 41 -22.70 -6.65 16.44
C TRP A 41 -23.82 -7.68 16.36
N ASN A 42 -24.54 -7.93 17.47
CA ASN A 42 -25.67 -8.87 17.49
C ASN A 42 -27.01 -8.23 17.09
N LEU A 43 -27.03 -6.92 16.82
CA LEU A 43 -28.24 -6.21 16.41
C LEU A 43 -28.42 -6.30 14.89
N GLN A 44 -29.67 -6.27 14.45
CA GLN A 44 -29.97 -5.97 13.05
C GLN A 44 -29.52 -4.54 12.73
N ASN A 45 -28.95 -4.33 11.55
CA ASN A 45 -28.32 -3.10 11.09
C ASN A 45 -27.19 -2.61 12.01
N ALA A 46 -26.48 -3.53 12.69
CA ALA A 46 -25.47 -3.15 13.68
C ALA A 46 -24.37 -2.24 13.11
N VAL A 47 -24.01 -2.41 11.84
CA VAL A 47 -22.99 -1.59 11.17
C VAL A 47 -23.48 -0.16 10.99
N GLU A 48 -24.70 0.00 10.49
CA GLU A 48 -25.34 1.30 10.31
C GLU A 48 -25.57 2.00 11.66
N LEU A 49 -26.07 1.26 12.66
CA LEU A 49 -26.32 1.80 14.00
C LEU A 49 -25.03 2.28 14.66
N HIS A 50 -23.95 1.50 14.57
CA HIS A 50 -22.65 1.93 15.07
C HIS A 50 -22.15 3.17 14.32
N GLY A 51 -22.21 3.15 12.99
CA GLY A 51 -21.82 4.26 12.14
C GLY A 51 -22.54 5.57 12.44
N LYS A 52 -23.86 5.51 12.64
CA LYS A 52 -24.71 6.64 13.03
C LYS A 52 -24.37 7.14 14.42
N HIS A 53 -24.19 6.23 15.39
CA HIS A 53 -23.78 6.63 16.74
C HIS A 53 -22.42 7.32 16.75
N LEU A 54 -21.43 6.81 16.00
CA LEU A 54 -20.14 7.47 15.83
C LEU A 54 -20.32 8.87 15.24
N TYR A 55 -21.01 8.98 14.11
CA TYR A 55 -21.23 10.26 13.43
C TYR A 55 -21.92 11.28 14.34
N ASP A 56 -23.04 10.89 14.97
CA ASP A 56 -23.81 11.72 15.90
C ASP A 56 -22.98 12.20 17.08
N ALA A 57 -22.18 11.31 17.68
CA ALA A 57 -21.35 11.64 18.82
C ALA A 57 -20.32 12.71 18.45
N LEU A 58 -19.72 12.61 17.27
CA LEU A 58 -18.75 13.59 16.78
C LEU A 58 -19.37 14.97 16.53
N ILE A 59 -20.49 15.03 15.80
CA ILE A 59 -21.10 16.32 15.42
C ILE A 59 -21.78 17.01 16.62
N LYS A 60 -22.31 16.26 17.59
CA LYS A 60 -22.90 16.83 18.82
C LYS A 60 -21.82 17.38 19.74
N ALA A 61 -20.64 16.76 19.78
CA ALA A 61 -19.54 17.19 20.63
C ALA A 61 -18.81 18.42 20.08
N HIS A 62 -18.62 18.50 18.76
CA HIS A 62 -17.75 19.51 18.15
C HIS A 62 -18.36 20.14 16.89
N ARG A 63 -18.77 21.42 16.99
CA ARG A 63 -19.35 22.18 15.85
C ARG A 63 -18.45 22.22 14.61
N GLY A 64 -17.14 22.43 14.78
CA GLY A 64 -16.20 22.38 13.65
C GLY A 64 -16.15 21.04 12.93
N VAL A 65 -16.39 19.91 13.62
CA VAL A 65 -16.47 18.58 12.97
C VAL A 65 -17.73 18.48 12.14
N GLN A 66 -18.86 18.99 12.62
CA GLN A 66 -20.08 19.10 11.81
C GLN A 66 -19.83 19.92 10.55
N GLU A 67 -19.25 21.12 10.68
CA GLU A 67 -18.94 22.00 9.55
C GLU A 67 -17.95 21.34 8.56
N ALA A 68 -16.99 20.57 9.07
CA ALA A 68 -16.06 19.81 8.23
C ALA A 68 -16.74 18.65 7.49
N PHE A 69 -17.67 17.93 8.13
CA PHE A 69 -18.48 16.90 7.46
C PHE A 69 -19.42 17.52 6.42
N ASP A 70 -20.03 18.66 6.72
CA ASP A 70 -20.88 19.39 5.77
C ASP A 70 -20.07 19.84 4.55
N GLN A 71 -18.81 20.26 4.72
CA GLN A 71 -17.90 20.53 3.61
C GLN A 71 -17.60 19.28 2.79
N LEU A 72 -17.39 18.12 3.43
CA LEU A 72 -17.10 16.86 2.75
C LEU A 72 -18.29 16.35 1.93
N THR A 73 -19.52 16.51 2.43
CA THR A 73 -20.73 15.94 1.81
C THR A 73 -21.43 16.88 0.83
N ASN A 74 -21.32 18.20 1.01
CA ASN A 74 -22.01 19.19 0.16
C ASN A 74 -21.09 19.86 -0.89
N SER A 75 -19.83 19.43 -0.97
CA SER A 75 -18.89 19.99 -1.95
C SER A 75 -19.24 19.52 -3.37
N ALA A 76 -19.05 20.42 -4.34
CA ALA A 76 -19.18 20.12 -5.76
C ALA A 76 -18.03 19.25 -6.30
N GLU A 77 -17.01 19.01 -5.48
CA GLU A 77 -15.83 18.26 -5.88
C GLU A 77 -16.05 16.77 -5.83
N ALA A 78 -15.52 16.06 -6.82
CA ALA A 78 -15.80 14.65 -7.02
C ALA A 78 -15.20 13.76 -5.92
N SER A 79 -14.13 14.19 -5.24
CA SER A 79 -13.38 13.36 -4.30
C SER A 79 -12.80 14.15 -3.13
N HIS A 80 -12.94 13.59 -1.92
CA HIS A 80 -12.41 14.13 -0.68
C HIS A 80 -11.74 13.05 0.15
N GLN A 81 -10.67 13.43 0.85
CA GLN A 81 -10.01 12.56 1.82
C GLN A 81 -10.42 12.95 3.23
N LEU A 82 -10.85 11.97 4.02
CA LEU A 82 -11.03 12.09 5.45
C LEU A 82 -9.95 11.28 6.14
N TYR A 83 -9.03 11.99 6.78
CA TYR A 83 -7.98 11.38 7.57
C TYR A 83 -8.30 11.41 9.05
N LEU A 84 -7.99 10.29 9.71
CA LEU A 84 -8.17 10.11 11.15
C LEU A 84 -6.79 9.99 11.78
N LYS A 85 -6.39 10.99 12.56
CA LYS A 85 -5.07 11.04 13.20
C LYS A 85 -5.19 10.63 14.66
N PHE A 86 -4.56 9.52 15.04
CA PHE A 86 -4.67 8.97 16.38
C PHE A 86 -3.51 9.38 17.28
N GLY A 87 -3.79 10.14 18.33
CA GLY A 87 -2.87 10.33 19.45
C GLY A 87 -2.98 9.24 20.53
N ASN A 88 -3.92 8.29 20.39
CA ASN A 88 -4.13 7.23 21.38
C ASN A 88 -4.51 5.87 20.75
N PRO A 89 -3.90 4.76 21.20
CA PRO A 89 -4.23 3.42 20.70
C PRO A 89 -5.66 2.92 20.92
N LEU A 90 -6.40 3.39 21.94
CA LEU A 90 -7.78 2.93 22.13
C LEU A 90 -8.75 3.54 21.12
N ALA A 91 -8.50 4.77 20.69
CA ALA A 91 -9.29 5.38 19.62
C ALA A 91 -9.13 4.60 18.31
N ASP A 92 -7.96 3.99 18.12
CA ASP A 92 -7.65 3.14 16.97
C ASP A 92 -8.49 1.84 16.92
N GLN A 93 -9.13 1.45 18.02
CA GLN A 93 -9.98 0.25 18.07
C GLN A 93 -11.39 0.45 17.51
N GLN A 94 -11.80 1.69 17.23
CA GLN A 94 -13.12 1.96 16.67
C GLN A 94 -13.17 1.70 15.16
N TYR A 95 -14.36 1.38 14.67
CA TYR A 95 -14.63 1.09 13.26
C TYR A 95 -14.99 2.38 12.53
N TRP A 96 -14.06 3.33 12.46
CA TRP A 96 -14.29 4.64 11.87
C TRP A 96 -14.70 4.59 10.39
N GLU A 97 -14.31 3.53 9.70
CA GLU A 97 -14.69 3.22 8.34
C GLU A 97 -16.21 3.02 8.21
N THR A 98 -16.93 2.77 9.31
CA THR A 98 -18.40 2.64 9.33
C THR A 98 -19.13 3.98 9.52
N LEU A 99 -18.44 5.12 9.61
CA LEU A 99 -19.09 6.43 9.76
C LEU A 99 -20.25 6.59 8.78
N HIS A 100 -21.45 6.78 9.33
CA HIS A 100 -22.69 6.81 8.58
C HIS A 100 -23.43 8.10 8.90
N ASN A 101 -23.66 8.94 7.88
CA ASN A 101 -24.44 10.17 8.05
C ASN A 101 -25.95 9.85 8.04
N ASN A 102 -26.84 10.81 7.77
CA ASN A 102 -28.27 10.48 7.76
C ASN A 102 -28.71 9.58 6.59
N CYS A 103 -27.88 9.43 5.55
CA CYS A 103 -28.26 8.82 4.29
C CYS A 103 -27.39 7.63 3.86
N GLN A 104 -26.09 7.63 4.22
CA GLN A 104 -25.13 6.64 3.71
C GLN A 104 -23.89 6.50 4.59
N PHE A 105 -23.18 5.38 4.41
CA PHE A 105 -21.79 5.22 4.86
C PHE A 105 -20.88 6.17 4.07
N LEU A 106 -20.07 6.97 4.77
CA LEU A 106 -19.18 7.92 4.13
C LEU A 106 -18.13 7.19 3.27
N SER A 107 -17.53 6.12 3.78
CA SER A 107 -16.50 5.32 3.11
C SER A 107 -16.98 4.54 1.87
N LEU A 108 -18.30 4.42 1.67
CA LEU A 108 -18.92 3.79 0.50
C LEU A 108 -19.59 4.81 -0.43
N SER A 109 -19.55 6.11 -0.07
CA SER A 109 -20.10 7.18 -0.91
C SER A 109 -19.29 7.31 -2.19
N LEU A 110 -19.97 7.30 -3.34
CA LEU A 110 -19.36 7.55 -4.65
C LEU A 110 -19.51 9.02 -5.09
N GLN A 111 -20.45 9.77 -4.52
CA GLN A 111 -20.74 11.15 -4.90
C GLN A 111 -21.15 12.01 -3.68
N PRO A 112 -20.23 12.81 -3.12
CA PRO A 112 -18.79 12.81 -3.42
C PRO A 112 -18.11 11.53 -2.95
N GLU A 113 -17.01 11.13 -3.60
CA GLU A 113 -16.18 10.01 -3.15
C GLU A 113 -15.44 10.41 -1.88
N ILE A 114 -15.75 9.77 -0.74
CA ILE A 114 -15.08 10.07 0.55
C ILE A 114 -14.13 8.94 0.91
N GLN A 115 -12.84 9.27 0.89
CA GLN A 115 -11.75 8.32 1.04
C GLN A 115 -11.23 8.39 2.48
N ILE A 116 -11.48 7.33 3.27
CA ILE A 116 -11.08 7.28 4.68
C ILE A 116 -9.74 6.56 4.84
N GLY A 117 -8.78 7.25 5.47
CA GLY A 117 -7.47 6.71 5.85
C GLY A 117 -7.08 7.10 7.28
N ARG A 118 -6.21 6.30 7.90
CA ARG A 118 -5.68 6.52 9.25
C ARG A 118 -4.27 7.12 9.14
N LEU A 119 -4.05 8.27 9.74
CA LEU A 119 -2.73 8.91 9.76
C LEU A 119 -1.97 8.52 11.02
N THR A 120 -0.69 8.22 10.85
CA THR A 120 0.23 8.04 11.96
C THR A 120 1.06 9.29 12.20
N ASP A 121 1.46 9.48 13.46
CA ASP A 121 2.49 10.46 13.78
C ASP A 121 3.86 9.92 13.36
N ASN A 122 4.67 10.78 12.74
CA ASN A 122 6.06 10.45 12.50
C ASN A 122 6.83 10.58 13.82
N THR A 123 7.09 9.44 14.48
CA THR A 123 7.78 9.42 15.78
C THR A 123 9.23 9.87 15.68
N ASN A 124 9.81 9.86 14.47
CA ASN A 124 11.22 10.18 14.26
C ASN A 124 11.47 11.67 13.98
N GLY A 125 10.43 12.48 13.79
CA GLY A 125 10.53 13.95 13.64
C GLY A 125 11.27 14.45 12.38
N ILE A 126 11.84 13.54 11.58
CA ILE A 126 12.50 13.86 10.31
C ILE A 126 11.41 13.92 9.24
N GLY A 127 11.36 14.99 8.46
CA GLY A 127 10.53 15.07 7.25
C GLY A 127 11.05 14.10 6.19
N VAL A 128 10.90 12.79 6.43
CA VAL A 128 11.37 11.75 5.52
C VAL A 128 10.59 11.92 4.23
N ASP A 129 11.33 12.10 3.14
CA ASP A 129 10.76 12.19 1.82
C ASP A 129 9.88 10.95 1.56
N ASN A 130 8.68 11.16 1.04
CA ASN A 130 7.75 10.08 0.70
C ASN A 130 7.68 9.91 -0.81
N ARG A 131 8.82 10.17 -1.46
CA ARG A 131 9.07 9.92 -2.87
C ARG A 131 9.81 8.60 -3.01
N ALA A 132 9.41 7.81 -3.99
CA ALA A 132 10.11 6.62 -4.43
C ALA A 132 10.41 6.73 -5.93
N VAL A 133 11.51 6.12 -6.34
CA VAL A 133 11.79 5.92 -7.76
C VAL A 133 11.14 4.61 -8.19
N TYR A 134 10.43 4.63 -9.31
CA TYR A 134 9.84 3.45 -9.92
C TYR A 134 10.95 2.50 -10.37
N PRO A 135 10.98 1.25 -9.91
CA PRO A 135 12.04 0.32 -10.25
C PRO A 135 11.89 -0.18 -11.69
N HIS A 136 13.02 -0.54 -12.31
CA HIS A 136 13.01 -1.28 -13.57
C HIS A 136 12.25 -2.63 -13.47
N GLU A 137 12.27 -3.28 -12.31
CA GLU A 137 11.54 -4.52 -12.01
C GLU A 137 10.66 -4.32 -10.77
N PHE A 138 9.34 -4.30 -10.96
CA PHE A 138 8.37 -4.12 -9.88
C PHE A 138 8.20 -5.41 -9.10
N CYS A 139 8.67 -5.43 -7.86
CA CYS A 139 8.75 -6.61 -7.03
C CYS A 139 7.59 -6.68 -6.02
N ILE A 140 6.78 -7.74 -6.15
CA ILE A 140 5.79 -8.15 -5.15
C ILE A 140 6.37 -9.36 -4.42
N MET A 141 6.54 -9.25 -3.10
CA MET A 141 6.96 -10.36 -2.26
C MET A 141 5.82 -10.84 -1.37
N ALA A 142 5.62 -12.15 -1.27
CA ALA A 142 4.53 -12.75 -0.52
C ALA A 142 5.01 -13.88 0.40
N TYR A 143 4.54 -13.86 1.65
CA TYR A 143 4.66 -14.97 2.60
C TYR A 143 3.28 -15.61 2.77
N LEU A 144 3.14 -16.84 2.30
CA LEU A 144 1.88 -17.60 2.26
C LEU A 144 1.95 -18.77 3.24
N SER A 145 1.61 -18.51 4.51
CA SER A 145 1.55 -19.57 5.53
C SER A 145 0.78 -19.20 6.80
N ALA A 146 -0.54 -19.13 6.69
CA ALA A 146 -1.42 -19.17 7.85
C ALA A 146 -1.71 -20.64 8.20
N LEU A 147 -1.04 -21.19 9.22
CA LEU A 147 -1.20 -22.60 9.60
C LEU A 147 -2.68 -22.98 9.72
N ARG A 148 -3.11 -24.06 9.05
CA ARG A 148 -4.50 -24.54 8.95
C ARG A 148 -5.44 -23.79 8.00
N LEU A 149 -5.00 -22.71 7.39
CA LEU A 149 -5.76 -21.97 6.37
C LEU A 149 -5.05 -22.13 5.02
N PRO A 150 -5.67 -22.79 4.02
CA PRO A 150 -5.00 -23.06 2.76
C PRO A 150 -4.75 -21.78 1.96
N ALA A 151 -3.52 -21.53 1.54
CA ALA A 151 -3.14 -20.31 0.83
C ALA A 151 -3.33 -20.38 -0.70
N GLN A 152 -3.98 -21.43 -1.22
CA GLN A 152 -4.18 -21.63 -2.66
C GLN A 152 -4.84 -20.41 -3.32
N GLN A 153 -5.92 -19.89 -2.75
CA GLN A 153 -6.64 -18.76 -3.35
C GLN A 153 -5.82 -17.46 -3.29
N GLU A 154 -5.04 -17.23 -2.23
CA GLU A 154 -4.11 -16.10 -2.16
C GLU A 154 -3.03 -16.20 -3.25
N TRP A 155 -2.49 -17.40 -3.47
CA TRP A 155 -1.57 -17.66 -4.58
C TRP A 155 -2.23 -17.36 -5.93
N ASP A 156 -3.44 -17.86 -6.18
CA ASP A 156 -4.15 -17.67 -7.44
C ASP A 156 -4.39 -16.17 -7.71
N ASN A 157 -4.75 -15.40 -6.68
CA ASN A 157 -4.94 -13.96 -6.76
C ASN A 157 -3.64 -13.21 -7.07
N LEU A 158 -2.52 -13.58 -6.42
CA LEU A 158 -1.20 -12.99 -6.69
C LEU A 158 -0.69 -13.31 -8.10
N LEU A 159 -0.90 -14.54 -8.56
CA LEU A 159 -0.54 -14.96 -9.92
C LEU A 159 -1.36 -14.21 -10.96
N ALA A 160 -2.68 -14.08 -10.76
CA ALA A 160 -3.57 -13.31 -11.63
C ALA A 160 -3.15 -11.84 -11.70
N ALA A 161 -2.81 -11.23 -10.56
CA ALA A 161 -2.27 -9.88 -10.48
C ALA A 161 -0.96 -9.74 -11.28
N ALA A 162 0.00 -10.65 -11.10
CA ALA A 162 1.25 -10.60 -11.85
C ALA A 162 1.03 -10.69 -13.37
N HIS A 163 0.13 -11.58 -13.83
CA HIS A 163 -0.24 -11.64 -15.24
C HIS A 163 -0.92 -10.37 -15.74
N HIS A 164 -1.82 -9.79 -14.93
CA HIS A 164 -2.50 -8.53 -15.25
C HIS A 164 -1.48 -7.39 -15.43
N ALA A 165 -0.53 -7.27 -14.52
CA ALA A 165 0.55 -6.28 -14.61
C ALA A 165 1.44 -6.48 -15.85
N ILE A 166 1.86 -7.71 -16.14
CA ILE A 166 2.66 -8.02 -17.35
C ILE A 166 1.88 -7.65 -18.62
N LYS A 167 0.58 -7.95 -18.67
CA LYS A 167 -0.29 -7.55 -19.78
C LYS A 167 -0.41 -6.02 -19.89
N GLY A 168 -0.37 -5.31 -18.77
CA GLY A 168 -0.31 -3.85 -18.69
C GLY A 168 1.04 -3.24 -19.10
N GLY A 169 2.08 -4.06 -19.33
CA GLY A 169 3.42 -3.60 -19.68
C GLY A 169 4.34 -3.37 -18.48
N ILE A 170 3.94 -3.80 -17.28
CA ILE A 170 4.77 -3.74 -16.08
C ILE A 170 5.72 -4.95 -16.06
N ASN A 171 7.03 -4.69 -15.94
CA ASN A 171 8.02 -5.73 -15.68
C ASN A 171 7.92 -6.15 -14.20
N VAL A 172 7.23 -7.26 -13.92
CA VAL A 172 6.99 -7.76 -12.56
C VAL A 172 8.00 -8.84 -12.18
N LYS A 173 8.41 -8.84 -10.91
CA LYS A 173 8.97 -10.00 -10.21
C LYS A 173 8.08 -10.38 -9.04
N LEU A 174 7.70 -11.65 -8.98
CA LEU A 174 6.91 -12.23 -7.89
C LEU A 174 7.78 -13.16 -7.06
N VAL A 175 7.98 -12.83 -5.78
CA VAL A 175 8.80 -13.62 -4.84
C VAL A 175 7.90 -14.24 -3.79
N VAL A 176 7.76 -15.56 -3.79
CA VAL A 176 6.83 -16.27 -2.90
C VAL A 176 7.56 -17.18 -1.94
N ARG A 177 7.19 -17.10 -0.66
CA ARG A 177 7.62 -18.01 0.41
C ARG A 177 6.40 -18.77 0.90
N VAL A 178 6.42 -20.10 0.78
CA VAL A 178 5.25 -20.95 1.06
C VAL A 178 5.52 -21.90 2.23
N GLY A 179 4.59 -21.97 3.18
CA GLY A 179 4.71 -22.90 4.31
C GLY A 179 4.04 -24.24 4.08
N GLU A 180 3.06 -24.31 3.19
CA GLU A 180 2.32 -25.52 2.84
C GLU A 180 3.10 -26.41 1.86
N PRO A 181 3.46 -27.65 2.22
CA PRO A 181 4.27 -28.51 1.36
C PRO A 181 3.60 -28.83 0.02
N GLY A 182 2.29 -29.11 0.05
CA GLY A 182 1.51 -29.43 -1.15
C GLY A 182 1.42 -28.23 -2.11
N LEU A 183 1.13 -27.05 -1.58
CA LEU A 183 1.07 -25.82 -2.37
C LEU A 183 2.44 -25.44 -2.95
N LEU A 184 3.52 -25.54 -2.15
CA LEU A 184 4.88 -25.29 -2.62
C LEU A 184 5.22 -26.17 -3.82
N GLN A 185 4.92 -27.48 -3.73
CA GLN A 185 5.14 -28.42 -4.83
C GLN A 185 4.29 -28.08 -6.06
N ALA A 186 3.00 -27.74 -5.86
CA ALA A 186 2.10 -27.39 -6.94
C ALA A 186 2.58 -26.14 -7.70
N ILE A 187 3.00 -25.10 -6.99
CA ILE A 187 3.50 -23.86 -7.62
C ILE A 187 4.84 -24.11 -8.33
N GLN A 188 5.74 -24.95 -7.77
CA GLN A 188 6.97 -25.32 -8.46
C GLN A 188 6.70 -26.06 -9.78
N GLN A 189 5.73 -26.97 -9.80
CA GLN A 189 5.30 -27.65 -11.01
C GLN A 189 4.68 -26.68 -12.01
N GLN A 190 3.80 -25.81 -11.55
CA GLN A 190 3.17 -24.77 -12.36
C GLN A 190 4.20 -23.83 -12.99
N LYS A 191 5.19 -23.37 -12.20
CA LYS A 191 6.29 -22.52 -12.68
C LYS A 191 7.01 -23.13 -13.90
N ILE A 192 7.29 -24.43 -13.84
CA ILE A 192 7.98 -25.16 -14.91
C ILE A 192 7.05 -25.34 -16.11
N ALA A 193 5.80 -25.74 -15.87
CA ALA A 193 4.82 -26.02 -16.93
C ALA A 193 4.45 -24.76 -17.73
N ASP A 194 4.22 -23.65 -17.04
CA ASP A 194 3.74 -22.39 -17.62
C ASP A 194 4.90 -21.43 -17.98
N GLY A 195 6.15 -21.80 -17.67
CA GLY A 195 7.33 -20.99 -17.98
C GLY A 195 7.36 -19.64 -17.23
N LEU A 196 6.95 -19.62 -15.95
CA LEU A 196 6.81 -18.40 -15.15
C LEU A 196 8.18 -17.84 -14.73
N ASN A 197 8.88 -17.19 -15.65
CA ASN A 197 10.24 -16.66 -15.43
C ASN A 197 10.27 -15.49 -14.44
N PHE A 198 9.15 -14.78 -14.27
CA PHE A 198 9.00 -13.69 -13.30
C PHE A 198 8.85 -14.19 -11.85
N LEU A 199 8.68 -15.50 -11.63
CA LEU A 199 8.37 -16.08 -10.33
C LEU A 199 9.62 -16.66 -9.66
N GLU A 200 9.93 -16.22 -8.45
CA GLU A 200 10.82 -16.91 -7.52
C GLU A 200 9.99 -17.56 -6.41
N ILE A 201 10.24 -18.84 -6.11
CA ILE A 201 9.53 -19.55 -5.06
C ILE A 201 10.49 -20.35 -4.17
N ALA A 202 10.27 -20.26 -2.86
CA ALA A 202 10.95 -21.07 -1.85
C ALA A 202 10.02 -21.37 -0.67
N ALA A 203 10.48 -22.21 0.25
CA ALA A 203 9.78 -22.43 1.51
C ALA A 203 9.86 -21.20 2.42
N ILE A 204 8.92 -21.04 3.36
CA ILE A 204 9.03 -20.07 4.45
C ILE A 204 10.34 -20.31 5.23
N PRO A 205 11.15 -19.26 5.47
CA PRO A 205 12.37 -19.39 6.27
C PRO A 205 12.05 -19.80 7.71
N VAL A 206 12.98 -20.50 8.34
CA VAL A 206 12.80 -20.96 9.73
C VAL A 206 13.20 -19.88 10.73
N LEU A 207 14.13 -19.00 10.36
CA LEU A 207 14.69 -17.97 11.24
C LEU A 207 14.33 -16.56 10.76
N PRO A 208 14.04 -15.60 11.66
CA PRO A 208 13.76 -14.21 11.30
C PRO A 208 14.88 -13.55 10.49
N VAL A 209 16.15 -13.87 10.78
CA VAL A 209 17.29 -13.29 10.05
C VAL A 209 17.29 -13.64 8.57
N ASP A 210 16.74 -14.80 8.20
CA ASP A 210 16.67 -15.20 6.79
C ASP A 210 15.50 -14.51 6.08
N ALA A 211 14.40 -14.22 6.80
CA ALA A 211 13.33 -13.37 6.27
C ALA A 211 13.80 -11.92 6.04
N ILE A 212 14.63 -11.38 6.95
CA ILE A 212 15.25 -10.06 6.77
C ILE A 212 16.14 -10.05 5.52
N LYS A 213 17.01 -11.06 5.38
CA LYS A 213 17.87 -11.18 4.18
C LYS A 213 17.04 -11.28 2.90
N ASP A 214 15.93 -12.02 2.92
CA ASP A 214 15.04 -12.07 1.77
C ASP A 214 14.52 -10.67 1.40
N LEU A 215 14.04 -9.90 2.38
CA LEU A 215 13.56 -8.53 2.16
C LEU A 215 14.66 -7.59 1.66
N GLU A 216 15.88 -7.70 2.18
CA GLU A 216 17.04 -6.90 1.77
C GLU A 216 17.51 -7.23 0.35
N ASN A 217 17.51 -8.52 -0.01
CA ASN A 217 17.93 -9.00 -1.33
C ASN A 217 16.92 -8.61 -2.42
N HIS A 218 15.63 -8.61 -2.10
CA HIS A 218 14.57 -8.42 -3.08
C HIS A 218 14.03 -7.00 -3.16
N LYS A 219 14.18 -6.19 -2.09
CA LYS A 219 13.71 -4.79 -2.03
C LYS A 219 12.28 -4.61 -2.60
N PRO A 220 11.29 -5.37 -2.11
CA PRO A 220 9.96 -5.39 -2.70
C PRO A 220 9.27 -4.03 -2.57
N GLN A 221 8.47 -3.68 -3.58
CA GLN A 221 7.56 -2.52 -3.52
C GLN A 221 6.30 -2.86 -2.73
N ILE A 222 5.82 -4.11 -2.85
CA ILE A 222 4.70 -4.60 -2.05
C ILE A 222 5.11 -5.86 -1.30
N LEU A 223 4.85 -5.88 0.01
CA LEU A 223 5.00 -7.06 0.86
C LEU A 223 3.64 -7.58 1.32
N HIS A 224 3.29 -8.79 0.90
CA HIS A 224 2.08 -9.50 1.27
C HIS A 224 2.34 -10.53 2.37
N LEU A 225 1.60 -10.48 3.46
CA LEU A 225 1.79 -11.39 4.60
C LEU A 225 0.47 -12.12 4.92
N PHE A 226 0.28 -13.30 4.35
CA PHE A 226 -0.84 -14.20 4.66
C PHE A 226 -0.43 -15.16 5.78
N CYS A 227 -0.81 -14.84 7.00
CA CYS A 227 -0.33 -15.50 8.21
C CYS A 227 -1.28 -15.31 9.40
N HIS A 228 -0.89 -15.80 10.58
CA HIS A 228 -1.60 -15.49 11.82
C HIS A 228 -1.02 -14.23 12.45
N GLY A 229 -1.86 -13.26 12.79
CA GLY A 229 -1.46 -12.10 13.60
C GLY A 229 -1.88 -12.27 15.05
N SER A 230 -1.15 -11.63 15.95
CA SER A 230 -1.49 -11.60 17.38
C SER A 230 -1.20 -10.23 17.96
N ALA A 231 -2.17 -9.66 18.67
CA ALA A 231 -2.04 -8.42 19.42
C ALA A 231 -2.37 -8.64 20.90
N THR A 232 -1.34 -8.91 21.71
CA THR A 232 -1.46 -9.01 23.17
C THR A 232 -0.99 -7.71 23.85
N ALA A 233 -1.28 -7.54 25.13
CA ALA A 233 -0.87 -6.34 25.89
C ALA A 233 0.64 -6.06 25.87
N SER A 234 1.48 -7.08 25.69
CA SER A 234 2.94 -6.95 25.71
C SER A 234 3.63 -7.21 24.37
N GLN A 235 2.97 -7.86 23.42
CA GLN A 235 3.58 -8.28 22.16
C GLN A 235 2.61 -8.22 21.00
N LYS A 236 3.12 -7.73 19.87
CA LYS A 236 2.47 -7.77 18.55
C LYS A 236 3.41 -8.49 17.60
N TYR A 237 2.92 -9.56 16.98
CA TYR A 237 3.73 -10.35 16.08
C TYR A 237 2.89 -11.06 15.03
N LEU A 238 3.56 -11.46 13.96
CA LEU A 238 3.06 -12.31 12.91
C LEU A 238 3.67 -13.70 13.07
N SER A 239 2.88 -14.74 12.85
CA SER A 239 3.27 -16.13 13.00
C SER A 239 3.00 -16.91 11.71
N PHE A 240 4.07 -17.49 11.16
CA PHE A 240 4.02 -18.25 9.91
C PHE A 240 4.30 -19.72 10.19
N GLY A 241 3.46 -20.59 9.65
CA GLY A 241 3.72 -22.03 9.69
C GLY A 241 4.91 -22.39 8.81
N THR A 242 5.92 -23.06 9.37
CA THR A 242 6.96 -23.68 8.53
C THR A 242 6.45 -24.98 7.92
N ILE A 243 7.19 -25.52 6.94
CA ILE A 243 6.92 -26.85 6.36
C ILE A 243 6.78 -27.92 7.47
N ALA A 244 7.65 -27.88 8.49
CA ALA A 244 7.59 -28.81 9.61
C ALA A 244 6.28 -28.65 10.41
N ASN A 245 5.83 -27.42 10.66
CA ASN A 245 4.56 -27.18 11.36
C ASN A 245 3.36 -27.75 10.61
N TRP A 246 3.34 -27.60 9.28
CA TRP A 246 2.28 -28.15 8.44
C TRP A 246 2.30 -29.67 8.42
N LEU A 247 3.48 -30.31 8.38
CA LEU A 247 3.61 -31.76 8.44
C LEU A 247 3.18 -32.32 9.80
N ASP A 248 3.58 -31.68 10.90
CA ASP A 248 3.14 -32.07 12.25
C ASP A 248 1.61 -32.00 12.35
N HIS A 249 1.04 -30.89 11.89
CA HIS A 249 -0.41 -30.69 11.88
C HIS A 249 -1.15 -31.75 11.05
N ALA A 250 -0.69 -32.03 9.83
CA ALA A 250 -1.29 -33.03 8.95
C ALA A 250 -1.25 -34.44 9.55
N ASN A 251 -0.23 -34.74 10.36
CA ASN A 251 -0.07 -36.03 11.05
C ASN A 251 -0.74 -36.07 12.44
N GLY A 252 -1.47 -35.03 12.84
CA GLY A 252 -2.10 -34.91 14.16
C GLY A 252 -1.09 -34.88 15.31
N GLN A 253 0.17 -34.51 15.03
CA GLN A 253 1.24 -34.45 16.01
C GLN A 253 1.28 -33.08 16.70
N PRO A 254 1.78 -33.02 17.95
CA PRO A 254 2.15 -31.74 18.55
C PRO A 254 3.23 -31.05 17.69
N ALA A 255 3.21 -29.73 17.65
CA ALA A 255 4.20 -28.96 16.89
C ALA A 255 5.62 -29.26 17.41
N SER A 256 6.43 -29.91 16.56
CA SER A 256 7.82 -30.27 16.83
C SER A 256 8.79 -29.10 16.65
N SER A 257 8.35 -28.05 15.94
CA SER A 257 9.11 -26.84 15.64
C SER A 257 8.33 -25.58 16.00
N LYS A 258 9.04 -24.49 16.26
CA LYS A 258 8.41 -23.18 16.48
C LYS A 258 8.05 -22.56 15.13
N PRO A 259 6.87 -21.92 15.01
CA PRO A 259 6.56 -21.12 13.83
C PRO A 259 7.53 -19.94 13.71
N LEU A 260 7.78 -19.49 12.48
CA LEU A 260 8.50 -18.25 12.24
C LEU A 260 7.68 -17.10 12.84
N THR A 261 8.33 -16.25 13.63
CA THR A 261 7.68 -15.11 14.28
C THR A 261 8.35 -13.81 13.86
N LEU A 262 7.59 -12.88 13.29
CA LEU A 262 8.07 -11.57 12.86
C LEU A 262 7.38 -10.44 13.64
N THR A 263 8.07 -9.33 13.84
CA THR A 263 7.57 -8.10 14.47
C THR A 263 7.83 -6.95 13.52
N ASP A 264 7.41 -5.73 13.87
CA ASP A 264 7.68 -4.52 13.07
C ASP A 264 9.17 -4.36 12.75
N ALA A 265 10.05 -4.60 13.73
CA ALA A 265 11.50 -4.49 13.56
C ALA A 265 12.10 -5.42 12.48
N HIS A 266 11.40 -6.49 12.11
CA HIS A 266 11.84 -7.41 11.06
C HIS A 266 11.30 -7.04 9.67
N LEU A 267 10.32 -6.13 9.58
CA LEU A 267 9.57 -5.82 8.36
C LEU A 267 9.98 -4.44 7.81
N LYS A 268 11.28 -4.29 7.58
CA LYS A 268 11.88 -3.08 6.99
C LYS A 268 12.70 -3.48 5.78
N SER A 269 12.51 -2.77 4.67
CA SER A 269 13.34 -2.88 3.48
C SER A 269 13.32 -1.56 2.70
N PRO A 270 14.46 -1.13 2.13
CA PRO A 270 14.46 -0.05 1.16
C PRO A 270 13.53 -0.38 -0.01
N GLY A 271 12.72 0.59 -0.45
CA GLY A 271 11.85 0.44 -1.61
C GLY A 271 10.44 -0.09 -1.31
N LEU A 272 10.11 -0.42 -0.06
CA LEU A 272 8.73 -0.75 0.34
C LEU A 272 7.79 0.43 0.16
N TRP A 273 6.68 0.21 -0.53
CA TRP A 273 5.59 1.18 -0.72
C TRP A 273 4.37 0.80 0.12
N LEU A 274 4.05 -0.49 0.14
CA LEU A 274 2.88 -1.04 0.81
C LEU A 274 3.21 -2.36 1.51
N ILE A 275 2.76 -2.50 2.76
CA ILE A 275 2.64 -3.80 3.42
C ILE A 275 1.17 -4.17 3.58
N VAL A 276 0.82 -5.40 3.21
CA VAL A 276 -0.52 -5.97 3.38
C VAL A 276 -0.45 -7.03 4.48
N LEU A 277 -0.91 -6.66 5.67
CA LEU A 277 -1.09 -7.57 6.80
C LEU A 277 -2.40 -8.34 6.62
N ASN A 278 -2.40 -9.31 5.70
CA ASN A 278 -3.54 -10.18 5.44
C ASN A 278 -3.62 -11.29 6.50
N CYS A 279 -3.79 -10.86 7.75
CA CYS A 279 -3.80 -11.68 8.94
C CYS A 279 -4.83 -11.14 9.95
N CYS A 280 -5.21 -11.99 10.89
CA CYS A 280 -6.06 -11.55 12.01
C CYS A 280 -5.36 -10.45 12.81
N GLU A 281 -6.10 -9.44 13.24
CA GLU A 281 -5.64 -8.42 14.21
C GLU A 281 -4.40 -7.59 13.79
N GLY A 282 -4.00 -7.59 12.51
CA GLY A 282 -2.83 -6.82 12.04
C GLY A 282 -2.95 -5.30 12.29
N ALA A 283 -4.18 -4.79 12.31
CA ALA A 283 -4.51 -3.41 12.63
C ALA A 283 -5.18 -3.24 14.00
N ARG A 284 -5.32 -4.31 14.80
CA ARG A 284 -5.91 -4.21 16.14
C ARG A 284 -4.89 -3.65 17.12
N ALA A 285 -5.20 -2.53 17.74
CA ALA A 285 -4.39 -1.99 18.83
C ALA A 285 -4.63 -2.79 20.13
N PRO A 286 -3.59 -3.40 20.74
CA PRO A 286 -3.73 -4.00 22.07
C PRO A 286 -3.93 -2.92 23.15
N ALA A 287 -4.32 -3.34 24.36
CA ALA A 287 -4.53 -2.41 25.47
C ALA A 287 -3.24 -1.64 25.80
N GLY A 288 -3.24 -0.34 25.52
CA GLY A 288 -2.14 0.58 25.87
C GLY A 288 -1.01 0.70 24.83
N ALA A 289 -1.10 0.06 23.67
CA ALA A 289 -0.12 0.21 22.59
C ALA A 289 -0.79 0.24 21.20
N CYS A 290 -0.20 0.96 20.24
CA CYS A 290 -0.73 1.05 18.87
C CYS A 290 -0.76 -0.32 18.19
N SER A 291 -1.46 -0.46 17.06
CA SER A 291 -1.46 -1.69 16.25
C SER A 291 -0.09 -2.00 15.61
N LEU A 292 0.06 -3.18 15.00
CA LEU A 292 1.27 -3.50 14.22
C LEU A 292 1.32 -2.65 12.95
N ALA A 293 0.18 -2.49 12.26
CA ALA A 293 0.06 -1.63 11.08
C ALA A 293 0.47 -0.18 11.37
N TYR A 294 0.02 0.39 12.50
CA TYR A 294 0.44 1.73 12.93
C TYR A 294 1.97 1.80 13.07
N ASP A 295 2.59 0.86 13.79
CA ASP A 295 4.03 0.85 14.06
C ASP A 295 4.87 0.74 12.79
N LEU A 296 4.41 -0.03 11.80
CA LEU A 296 5.10 -0.17 10.51
C LEU A 296 5.15 1.17 9.76
N VAL A 297 4.08 1.96 9.79
CA VAL A 297 4.08 3.30 9.18
C VAL A 297 4.88 4.29 10.02
N SER A 298 4.63 4.33 11.34
CA SER A 298 5.18 5.37 12.21
C SER A 298 6.66 5.18 12.56
N LYS A 299 7.10 3.91 12.74
CA LYS A 299 8.46 3.56 13.19
C LYS A 299 9.34 3.03 12.07
N GLN A 300 8.77 2.23 11.17
CA GLN A 300 9.51 1.62 10.06
C GLN A 300 9.41 2.44 8.77
N GLU A 301 8.68 3.56 8.80
CA GLU A 301 8.59 4.55 7.73
C GLU A 301 8.01 3.99 6.42
N VAL A 302 7.23 2.91 6.52
CA VAL A 302 6.51 2.34 5.38
C VAL A 302 5.43 3.34 4.93
N PRO A 303 5.33 3.70 3.63
CA PRO A 303 4.37 4.70 3.18
C PRO A 303 2.91 4.36 3.48
N ALA A 304 2.53 3.09 3.32
CA ALA A 304 1.19 2.60 3.60
C ALA A 304 1.18 1.17 4.15
N VAL A 305 0.24 0.90 5.04
CA VAL A 305 0.01 -0.46 5.56
C VAL A 305 -1.49 -0.72 5.66
N ILE A 306 -1.92 -1.84 5.09
CA ILE A 306 -3.28 -2.36 5.23
C ILE A 306 -3.25 -3.46 6.28
N GLY A 307 -4.21 -3.45 7.20
CA GLY A 307 -4.41 -4.53 8.15
C GLY A 307 -5.85 -4.62 8.64
N SER A 308 -6.15 -5.68 9.39
CA SER A 308 -7.51 -5.98 9.84
C SER A 308 -7.71 -5.64 11.31
N LEU A 309 -8.82 -4.98 11.65
CA LEU A 309 -9.17 -4.66 13.05
C LEU A 309 -9.53 -5.90 13.89
N GLU A 310 -9.95 -6.97 13.23
CA GLU A 310 -10.36 -8.23 13.85
C GLU A 310 -10.00 -9.43 12.95
N GLU A 311 -10.48 -10.61 13.31
CA GLU A 311 -10.36 -11.82 12.51
C GLU A 311 -11.19 -11.69 11.23
N LEU A 312 -10.50 -11.77 10.08
CA LEU A 312 -11.14 -11.92 8.78
C LEU A 312 -11.28 -13.40 8.45
N GLY A 313 -12.47 -13.79 8.02
CA GLY A 313 -12.65 -15.09 7.40
C GLY A 313 -11.79 -15.21 6.15
N GLN A 314 -11.32 -16.42 5.88
CA GLN A 314 -10.44 -16.69 4.73
C GLN A 314 -11.03 -16.21 3.39
N PRO A 315 -12.33 -16.41 3.06
CA PRO A 315 -12.89 -15.88 1.82
C PRO A 315 -12.78 -14.36 1.70
N GLN A 316 -12.97 -13.64 2.80
CA GLN A 316 -12.87 -12.18 2.84
C GLN A 316 -11.42 -11.71 2.68
N ALA A 317 -10.48 -12.37 3.34
CA ALA A 317 -9.05 -12.14 3.16
C ALA A 317 -8.63 -12.29 1.69
N ASN A 318 -9.06 -13.40 1.06
CA ASN A 318 -8.79 -13.65 -0.36
C ASN A 318 -9.41 -12.55 -1.25
N SER A 319 -10.68 -12.19 -1.02
CA SER A 319 -11.38 -11.16 -1.82
C SER A 319 -10.67 -9.81 -1.72
N LEU A 320 -10.24 -9.42 -0.52
CA LEU A 320 -9.45 -8.20 -0.29
C LEU A 320 -8.18 -8.21 -1.16
N SER A 321 -7.38 -9.28 -1.09
CA SER A 321 -6.12 -9.38 -1.84
C SER A 321 -6.33 -9.25 -3.35
N GLY A 322 -7.27 -10.02 -3.92
CA GLY A 322 -7.49 -10.03 -5.37
C GLY A 322 -7.87 -8.65 -5.92
N ARG A 323 -8.69 -7.91 -5.17
CA ARG A 323 -9.12 -6.55 -5.54
C ARG A 323 -8.01 -5.53 -5.37
N LEU A 324 -7.29 -5.59 -4.25
CA LEU A 324 -6.20 -4.67 -3.95
C LEU A 324 -5.14 -4.64 -5.04
N TYR A 325 -4.64 -5.81 -5.45
CA TYR A 325 -3.58 -5.86 -6.45
C TYR A 325 -4.05 -5.36 -7.80
N THR A 326 -5.28 -5.70 -8.19
CA THR A 326 -5.87 -5.21 -9.45
C THR A 326 -5.90 -3.68 -9.48
N GLU A 327 -6.43 -3.03 -8.43
CA GLU A 327 -6.50 -1.56 -8.34
C GLU A 327 -5.13 -0.89 -8.35
N VAL A 328 -4.14 -1.45 -7.63
CA VAL A 328 -2.78 -0.88 -7.60
C VAL A 328 -2.11 -1.02 -8.97
N ILE A 329 -2.27 -2.17 -9.61
CA ILE A 329 -1.67 -2.44 -10.93
C ILE A 329 -2.32 -1.58 -12.01
N ASP A 330 -3.64 -1.37 -11.96
CA ASP A 330 -4.35 -0.50 -12.89
C ASP A 330 -3.83 0.94 -12.83
N GLU A 331 -3.68 1.51 -11.63
CA GLU A 331 -3.15 2.88 -11.49
C GLU A 331 -1.69 2.99 -11.97
N LEU A 332 -0.87 1.97 -11.72
CA LEU A 332 0.51 1.93 -12.24
C LEU A 332 0.55 1.82 -13.77
N THR A 333 -0.30 0.97 -14.33
CA THR A 333 -0.41 0.73 -15.78
C THR A 333 -0.87 2.00 -16.49
N ASP A 334 -1.94 2.61 -16.01
CA ASP A 334 -2.49 3.85 -16.57
C ASP A 334 -1.45 4.97 -16.56
N TRP A 335 -0.74 5.12 -15.45
CA TRP A 335 0.33 6.11 -15.31
C TRP A 335 1.48 5.89 -16.29
N LEU A 336 1.98 4.66 -16.39
CA LEU A 336 3.07 4.30 -17.32
C LEU A 336 2.67 4.54 -18.77
N GLN A 337 1.43 4.19 -19.14
CA GLN A 337 0.89 4.40 -20.48
C GLN A 337 0.68 5.86 -20.84
N GLN A 338 0.31 6.69 -19.85
CA GLN A 338 0.21 8.15 -20.03
C GLN A 338 1.57 8.84 -20.09
N GLY A 339 2.64 8.14 -19.72
CA GLY A 339 4.01 8.65 -19.79
C GLY A 339 4.32 9.76 -18.80
N GLN A 340 3.50 9.97 -17.76
CA GLN A 340 3.68 11.04 -16.78
C GLN A 340 4.96 10.85 -15.95
N ALA A 341 5.64 11.95 -15.60
CA ALA A 341 6.89 11.88 -14.83
C ALA A 341 6.68 11.38 -13.39
N GLU A 342 5.54 11.73 -12.78
CA GLU A 342 5.23 11.38 -11.38
C GLU A 342 3.82 10.78 -11.28
N LEU A 343 3.68 9.78 -10.42
CA LEU A 343 2.42 9.21 -9.96
C LEU A 343 2.24 9.53 -8.49
N ARG A 344 1.14 10.20 -8.17
CA ARG A 344 0.70 10.31 -6.78
C ARG A 344 -0.23 9.14 -6.44
N LEU A 345 0.30 8.15 -5.74
CA LEU A 345 -0.49 6.99 -5.31
C LEU A 345 -1.35 7.34 -4.09
N MET A 346 -2.64 7.52 -4.35
CA MET A 346 -3.64 7.85 -3.33
C MET A 346 -4.18 6.59 -2.67
N TRP A 347 -3.46 6.02 -1.70
CA TRP A 347 -3.90 4.79 -1.00
C TRP A 347 -5.35 4.83 -0.47
N PRO A 348 -5.85 5.94 0.10
CA PRO A 348 -7.25 6.02 0.55
C PRO A 348 -8.27 5.88 -0.60
N LYS A 349 -7.95 6.34 -1.81
CA LYS A 349 -8.77 6.16 -3.02
C LYS A 349 -8.90 4.69 -3.39
N LEU A 350 -7.78 3.97 -3.40
CA LEU A 350 -7.77 2.54 -3.69
C LEU A 350 -8.58 1.77 -2.65
N MET A 351 -8.42 2.10 -1.37
CA MET A 351 -9.22 1.47 -0.33
C MET A 351 -10.71 1.78 -0.42
N ALA A 352 -11.11 2.99 -0.81
CA ALA A 352 -12.52 3.30 -1.02
C ALA A 352 -13.13 2.41 -2.12
N ARG A 353 -12.43 2.25 -3.26
CA ARG A 353 -12.86 1.35 -4.34
C ARG A 353 -12.94 -0.11 -3.90
N ILE A 354 -11.93 -0.59 -3.17
CA ILE A 354 -11.91 -1.96 -2.63
C ILE A 354 -13.11 -2.19 -1.70
N ARG A 355 -13.41 -1.25 -0.79
CA ARG A 355 -14.57 -1.36 0.11
C ARG A 355 -15.88 -1.39 -0.66
N HIS A 356 -16.03 -0.55 -1.68
CA HIS A 356 -17.21 -0.57 -2.54
C HIS A 356 -17.36 -1.92 -3.26
N GLN A 357 -16.27 -2.47 -3.77
CA GLN A 357 -16.29 -3.78 -4.41
C GLN A 357 -16.64 -4.93 -3.44
N LEU A 358 -16.16 -4.87 -2.19
CA LEU A 358 -16.55 -5.82 -1.13
C LEU A 358 -18.03 -5.67 -0.78
N GLU A 359 -18.56 -4.45 -0.74
CA GLU A 359 -19.99 -4.19 -0.54
C GLU A 359 -20.85 -4.73 -1.68
N GLN A 360 -20.42 -4.57 -2.94
CA GLN A 360 -21.10 -5.19 -4.09
C GLN A 360 -21.13 -6.72 -4.03
N GLU A 361 -20.08 -7.34 -3.48
CA GLU A 361 -20.02 -8.78 -3.26
C GLU A 361 -21.04 -9.24 -2.21
N LEU A 362 -21.13 -8.52 -1.09
CA LEU A 362 -22.17 -8.75 -0.08
C LEU A 362 -23.58 -8.59 -0.65
N ALA A 363 -23.81 -7.53 -1.43
CA ALA A 363 -25.09 -7.29 -2.10
C ALA A 363 -25.45 -8.42 -3.07
N SER A 364 -24.47 -8.94 -3.83
CA SER A 364 -24.65 -10.09 -4.72
C SER A 364 -25.00 -11.37 -3.97
N ALA A 365 -24.49 -11.52 -2.74
CA ALA A 365 -24.84 -12.59 -1.81
C ALA A 365 -26.15 -12.34 -1.03
N GLN A 366 -26.86 -11.25 -1.32
CA GLN A 366 -28.08 -10.81 -0.61
C GLN A 366 -27.84 -10.53 0.88
N ILE A 367 -26.63 -10.11 1.25
CA ILE A 367 -26.24 -9.72 2.60
C ILE A 367 -26.19 -8.19 2.65
N PRO A 368 -27.06 -7.52 3.44
CA PRO A 368 -27.01 -6.07 3.57
C PRO A 368 -25.68 -5.60 4.19
N SER A 369 -25.09 -4.55 3.63
CA SER A 369 -23.88 -3.90 4.18
C SER A 369 -24.11 -3.25 5.56
N THR A 370 -25.38 -3.05 5.93
CA THR A 370 -25.81 -2.61 7.26
C THR A 370 -25.69 -3.71 8.32
N ASP A 371 -25.70 -4.97 7.91
CA ASP A 371 -25.64 -6.15 8.79
C ASP A 371 -24.23 -6.77 8.83
N ASP A 372 -23.51 -6.77 7.70
CA ASP A 372 -22.18 -7.36 7.59
C ASP A 372 -21.10 -6.27 7.47
N ARG A 373 -20.18 -6.26 8.44
CA ARG A 373 -19.10 -5.26 8.54
C ARG A 373 -17.82 -5.65 7.84
N THR A 374 -17.75 -6.79 7.16
CA THR A 374 -16.51 -7.33 6.58
C THR A 374 -15.82 -6.37 5.62
N TRP A 375 -16.59 -5.54 4.90
CA TRP A 375 -16.06 -4.46 4.06
C TRP A 375 -15.33 -3.36 4.86
N SER A 376 -15.65 -3.17 6.13
CA SER A 376 -15.09 -2.12 7.00
C SER A 376 -13.90 -2.58 7.87
N ILE A 377 -13.66 -3.89 7.96
CA ILE A 377 -12.59 -4.48 8.79
C ILE A 377 -11.18 -4.14 8.27
N PRO A 378 -10.92 -4.14 6.94
CA PRO A 378 -9.64 -3.70 6.40
C PRO A 378 -9.48 -2.19 6.55
N VAL A 379 -8.45 -1.79 7.28
CA VAL A 379 -8.11 -0.40 7.53
C VAL A 379 -6.73 -0.09 6.99
N LEU A 380 -6.55 1.17 6.61
CA LEU A 380 -5.34 1.66 5.96
C LEU A 380 -4.70 2.70 6.86
N TYR A 381 -3.44 2.45 7.22
CA TYR A 381 -2.56 3.44 7.82
C TYR A 381 -1.66 4.02 6.74
N VAL A 382 -1.49 5.34 6.76
CA VAL A 382 -0.63 6.07 5.83
C VAL A 382 0.18 7.12 6.58
N ARG A 383 1.29 7.51 5.96
CA ARG A 383 2.06 8.68 6.38
C ARG A 383 1.28 9.97 6.12
N TRP A 384 1.68 11.04 6.81
CA TRP A 384 1.13 12.37 6.62
C TRP A 384 1.39 12.95 5.23
N THR A 385 2.55 12.66 4.65
CA THR A 385 2.95 13.16 3.33
C THR A 385 2.44 12.25 2.23
N ASP A 386 2.03 12.82 1.11
CA ASP A 386 1.62 12.05 -0.06
C ASP A 386 2.72 11.11 -0.52
N PHE A 387 2.34 9.89 -0.92
CA PHE A 387 3.29 8.97 -1.54
C PHE A 387 3.37 9.26 -3.04
N VAL A 388 4.56 9.61 -3.50
CA VAL A 388 4.81 9.96 -4.91
C VAL A 388 5.82 8.97 -5.48
N VAL A 389 5.46 8.33 -6.58
CA VAL A 389 6.36 7.49 -7.36
C VAL A 389 6.82 8.32 -8.54
N GLN A 390 8.11 8.58 -8.62
CA GLN A 390 8.72 9.20 -9.78
C GLN A 390 9.08 8.09 -10.75
N ARG A 391 8.86 8.28 -12.05
CA ARG A 391 9.58 7.45 -13.01
C ARG A 391 11.05 7.68 -12.70
N GLU A 392 11.84 6.61 -12.68
CA GLU A 392 13.27 6.79 -12.85
C GLU A 392 13.40 7.63 -14.11
N ASP A 393 13.93 8.85 -14.01
CA ASP A 393 14.34 9.60 -15.18
C ASP A 393 15.20 8.62 -15.95
N VAL A 394 14.65 8.09 -17.05
CA VAL A 394 15.22 6.92 -17.71
C VAL A 394 16.64 7.23 -18.22
N ILE A 395 16.99 8.51 -18.19
CA ILE A 395 18.27 9.09 -18.41
C ILE A 395 18.78 9.77 -17.12
N THR A 396 19.74 9.16 -16.42
CA THR A 396 20.53 9.89 -15.41
C THR A 396 21.40 10.97 -16.06
N PRO A 397 21.93 11.95 -15.32
CA PRO A 397 22.89 12.91 -15.88
C PRO A 397 24.11 12.24 -16.54
N GLU A 398 24.61 11.11 -16.01
CA GLU A 398 25.67 10.34 -16.68
C GLU A 398 25.19 9.70 -17.99
N MET A 399 23.98 9.13 -18.02
CA MET A 399 23.39 8.55 -19.24
C MET A 399 23.16 9.64 -20.30
N LEU A 400 22.72 10.83 -19.90
CA LEU A 400 22.55 11.97 -20.78
C LEU A 400 23.90 12.39 -21.39
N SER A 401 24.94 12.46 -20.55
CA SER A 401 26.30 12.77 -21.00
C SER A 401 26.78 11.76 -22.05
N LYS A 402 26.55 10.45 -21.83
CA LYS A 402 26.88 9.40 -22.80
C LYS A 402 26.09 9.54 -24.10
N LEU A 403 24.79 9.80 -24.02
CA LEU A 403 23.92 10.02 -25.19
C LEU A 403 24.41 11.19 -26.04
N ILE A 404 24.75 12.31 -25.41
CA ILE A 404 25.29 13.50 -26.08
C ILE A 404 26.67 13.20 -26.70
N GLU A 405 27.54 12.49 -25.99
CA GLU A 405 28.86 12.10 -26.49
C GLU A 405 28.75 11.25 -27.76
N VAL A 406 27.92 10.19 -27.72
CA VAL A 406 27.71 9.31 -28.87
C VAL A 406 27.03 10.06 -30.02
N SER A 407 26.00 10.87 -29.74
CA SER A 407 25.34 11.73 -30.75
C SER A 407 26.35 12.62 -31.47
N ASN A 408 27.22 13.30 -30.72
CA ASN A 408 28.24 14.20 -31.27
C ASN A 408 29.30 13.45 -32.08
N LEU A 409 29.75 12.28 -31.59
CA LEU A 409 30.71 11.44 -32.30
C LEU A 409 30.17 10.98 -33.66
N LEU A 410 28.90 10.57 -33.72
CA LEU A 410 28.25 10.12 -34.96
C LEU A 410 28.03 11.27 -35.95
N LYS A 411 27.63 12.45 -35.46
CA LYS A 411 27.47 13.67 -36.28
C LYS A 411 28.79 14.16 -36.86
N ALA A 412 29.88 14.09 -36.08
CA ALA A 412 31.21 14.50 -36.52
C ALA A 412 31.82 13.55 -37.57
N ASN A 413 31.33 12.30 -37.66
CA ASN A 413 31.91 11.27 -38.53
C ASN A 413 30.86 10.65 -39.48
N PRO A 414 30.26 11.43 -40.40
CA PRO A 414 29.17 10.95 -41.25
C PRO A 414 29.59 9.78 -42.18
N ALA A 415 30.86 9.75 -42.61
CA ALA A 415 31.43 8.71 -43.47
C ALA A 415 31.78 7.39 -42.76
N MET A 416 31.58 7.30 -41.43
CA MET A 416 31.85 6.09 -40.66
C MET A 416 30.94 4.93 -41.14
N PRO A 417 31.48 3.72 -41.37
CA PRO A 417 30.68 2.58 -41.81
C PRO A 417 29.56 2.27 -40.81
N ALA A 418 28.36 1.93 -41.32
CA ALA A 418 27.17 1.68 -40.50
C ALA A 418 27.41 0.62 -39.41
N GLY A 419 28.13 -0.47 -39.72
CA GLY A 419 28.46 -1.50 -38.75
C GLY A 419 29.28 -0.98 -37.56
N VAL A 420 30.22 -0.05 -37.80
CA VAL A 420 31.02 0.57 -36.73
C VAL A 420 30.15 1.47 -35.86
N LYS A 421 29.24 2.26 -36.47
CA LYS A 421 28.30 3.11 -35.74
C LYS A 421 27.40 2.29 -34.80
N THR A 422 26.83 1.19 -35.29
CA THR A 422 26.01 0.29 -34.47
C THR A 422 26.80 -0.29 -33.30
N THR A 423 28.05 -0.70 -33.52
CA THR A 423 28.92 -1.19 -32.44
C THR A 423 29.20 -0.11 -31.39
N ILE A 424 29.48 1.13 -31.80
CA ILE A 424 29.72 2.24 -30.88
C ILE A 424 28.49 2.50 -30.00
N ILE A 425 27.32 2.65 -30.63
CA ILE A 425 26.05 2.88 -29.93
C ILE A 425 25.82 1.75 -28.91
N ALA A 426 25.85 0.50 -29.35
CA ALA A 426 25.58 -0.65 -28.48
C ALA A 426 26.61 -0.82 -27.36
N THR A 427 27.86 -0.41 -27.57
CA THR A 427 28.92 -0.56 -26.56
C THR A 427 28.87 0.54 -25.51
N ILE A 428 28.74 1.80 -25.94
CA ILE A 428 28.80 2.96 -25.04
C ILE A 428 27.48 3.17 -24.32
N LEU A 429 26.36 2.86 -24.97
CA LEU A 429 24.99 3.05 -24.45
C LEU A 429 24.37 1.74 -23.96
N GLN A 430 25.17 0.74 -23.63
CA GLN A 430 24.67 -0.57 -23.15
C GLN A 430 23.80 -0.47 -21.90
N ASP A 431 23.96 0.59 -21.11
CA ASP A 431 23.21 0.89 -19.88
C ASP A 431 22.12 1.94 -20.09
N VAL A 432 21.93 2.45 -21.31
CA VAL A 432 20.86 3.39 -21.65
C VAL A 432 19.77 2.63 -22.41
N PRO A 433 18.47 2.81 -22.09
CA PRO A 433 17.41 2.13 -22.83
C PRO A 433 17.39 2.51 -24.32
N GLN A 434 17.14 1.51 -25.18
CA GLN A 434 17.33 1.62 -26.63
C GLN A 434 16.44 2.67 -27.28
N GLU A 435 15.29 2.95 -26.69
CA GLU A 435 14.36 3.98 -27.13
C GLU A 435 14.93 5.41 -27.05
N TYR A 436 16.06 5.61 -26.34
CA TYR A 436 16.80 6.88 -26.30
C TYR A 436 18.05 6.89 -27.17
N TRP A 437 18.42 5.77 -27.78
CA TRP A 437 19.64 5.69 -28.58
C TRP A 437 19.56 6.62 -29.79
N PRO A 438 20.64 7.36 -30.11
CA PRO A 438 20.69 8.13 -31.33
C PRO A 438 20.64 7.21 -32.56
N ASP A 439 20.06 7.69 -33.65
CA ASP A 439 20.11 7.00 -34.94
C ASP A 439 21.56 6.95 -35.50
N LEU A 440 21.76 6.28 -36.64
CA LEU A 440 23.07 6.18 -37.30
C LEU A 440 23.60 7.52 -37.84
N HIS A 441 22.82 8.59 -37.76
CA HIS A 441 23.21 9.96 -38.09
C HIS A 441 23.50 10.79 -36.83
N GLY A 442 23.36 10.21 -35.64
CA GLY A 442 23.54 10.88 -34.37
C GLY A 442 22.32 11.70 -33.94
N ASN A 443 21.16 11.57 -34.58
CA ASN A 443 19.94 12.24 -34.14
C ASN A 443 19.33 11.49 -32.98
N LEU A 444 19.09 12.17 -31.86
CA LEU A 444 18.36 11.60 -30.74
C LEU A 444 16.85 11.52 -31.09
N PRO A 445 16.12 10.51 -30.59
CA PRO A 445 14.70 10.35 -30.88
C PRO A 445 13.86 11.48 -30.29
N GLY A 446 13.26 12.30 -31.17
CA GLY A 446 12.13 13.20 -30.92
C GLY A 446 12.44 14.61 -30.35
N PRO A 447 11.69 15.67 -30.71
CA PRO A 447 12.01 17.06 -30.36
C PRO A 447 11.56 17.52 -28.95
N GLU A 448 10.78 16.72 -28.22
CA GLU A 448 10.23 17.09 -26.91
C GLU A 448 11.17 16.73 -25.73
N SER A 449 12.04 15.72 -25.89
CA SER A 449 12.98 15.31 -24.83
C SER A 449 14.23 16.20 -24.75
N ALA A 450 14.63 16.87 -25.83
CA ALA A 450 15.82 17.71 -25.86
C ALA A 450 15.57 19.21 -25.60
N ALA A 451 14.32 19.68 -25.74
CA ALA A 451 13.96 21.07 -25.49
C ALA A 451 13.85 21.38 -23.98
N GLU A 452 13.46 20.41 -23.15
CA GLU A 452 13.44 20.54 -21.68
C GLU A 452 14.81 20.32 -21.03
N LEU A 453 15.74 19.62 -21.71
CA LEU A 453 17.09 19.35 -21.21
C LEU A 453 18.11 20.46 -21.52
N ASN A 454 17.73 21.45 -22.35
CA ASN A 454 18.60 22.58 -22.72
C ASN A 454 18.19 23.91 -22.07
N ASP A 455 17.07 23.97 -21.34
CA ASP A 455 16.65 25.19 -20.66
C ASP A 455 17.18 25.20 -19.21
N ASP A 456 18.50 25.08 -19.07
CA ASP A 456 19.19 25.33 -17.81
C ASP A 456 20.08 26.58 -17.93
N ASN A 457 19.42 27.71 -17.75
CA ASN A 457 20.05 28.95 -17.31
C ASN A 457 19.75 29.20 -15.81
N THR A 458 19.49 28.15 -15.03
CA THR A 458 19.13 28.23 -13.60
C THR A 458 20.00 27.39 -12.67
N LEU A 459 21.27 27.21 -13.03
CA LEU A 459 22.35 26.97 -12.06
C LEU A 459 23.42 28.07 -12.23
N PRO A 460 23.27 29.21 -11.51
CA PRO A 460 24.19 29.41 -10.39
C PRO A 460 23.57 30.22 -9.22
N ASN A 461 23.43 29.62 -8.03
CA ASN A 461 23.62 30.26 -6.72
C ASN A 461 23.19 29.32 -5.57
N MET A 462 24.00 28.33 -5.22
CA MET A 462 23.89 27.61 -3.94
C MET A 462 25.26 27.43 -3.26
N LEU A 463 26.15 28.41 -3.42
CA LEU A 463 27.37 28.57 -2.63
C LEU A 463 27.64 30.04 -2.32
N SER A 464 26.69 30.71 -1.65
CA SER A 464 26.96 31.85 -0.76
C SER A 464 25.69 32.28 -0.02
N GLN A 465 25.41 31.62 1.11
CA GLN A 465 24.91 32.23 2.36
C GLN A 465 24.86 31.18 3.46
#